data_AF-A0A9W3C717-F1
#
_entry.id   AF-A0A9W3C717-F1
#
_cell.length_a   1.000
_cell.length_b   1.000
_cell.length_c   1.000
_cell.angle_alpha   90.00
_cell.angle_beta   90.00
_cell.angle_gamma   90.00
#
_symmetry.space_group_name_H-M   'P 1'
#
loop_
_entity.id
_entity.type
_entity.pdbx_description
1 polymer ?
#
loop_
_entity_poly.entity_id
_entity_poly.type
_entity_poly.pdbx_seq_one_letter_code
_entity_poly.pdbx_strand_id
1 'polypeptide(L)'
;MELWSNSTLVNYKGKLGAFVGGGVGGVVTGETTSFELWVLVDAEKHEWSKHLYVLPPLWKNVVAKSDLYFVGLTGKDEIVLSELYLYDPFYVYYYNIKDNTVTRVEIQGMSAFKNFKFHVSLDHVEDVKLMQHV
;
A
#
# COMPACT_ATOMS: atom_id res chain seq x y z
N MET A 1 -8.72 13.07 16.00
CA MET A 1 -7.66 12.97 14.98
C MET A 1 -8.35 13.01 13.64
N GLU A 2 -8.15 14.07 12.85
CA GLU A 2 -8.69 14.12 11.48
C GLU A 2 -7.79 13.27 10.59
N LEU A 3 -8.28 12.10 10.16
CA LEU A 3 -7.65 11.36 9.08
C LEU A 3 -7.80 12.24 7.84
N TRP A 4 -6.72 12.89 7.41
CA TRP A 4 -6.72 13.66 6.17
C TRP A 4 -7.18 12.75 5.03
N SER A 5 -7.90 13.31 4.06
CA SER A 5 -8.71 12.64 3.03
C SER A 5 -7.97 11.65 2.11
N ASN A 6 -6.68 11.36 2.36
CA ASN A 6 -5.81 10.57 1.50
C ASN A 6 -5.12 9.41 2.25
N SER A 7 -5.79 8.84 3.27
CA SER A 7 -5.29 7.64 3.96
C SER A 7 -5.80 6.36 3.28
N THR A 8 -5.01 5.29 3.33
CA THR A 8 -5.41 3.96 2.86
C THR A 8 -5.69 3.06 4.04
N LEU A 9 -6.93 2.59 4.16
CA LEU A 9 -7.32 1.64 5.20
C LEU A 9 -6.83 0.24 4.85
N VAL A 10 -6.30 -0.46 5.85
CA VAL A 10 -5.67 -1.77 5.69
C VAL A 10 -6.05 -2.69 6.85
N ASN A 11 -6.04 -3.99 6.59
CA ASN A 11 -6.05 -4.98 7.65
C ASN A 11 -4.61 -5.20 8.13
N TYR A 12 -4.29 -4.76 9.35
CA TYR A 12 -3.02 -5.02 10.00
C TYR A 12 -3.19 -6.06 11.10
N LYS A 13 -2.86 -7.32 10.79
CA LYS A 13 -2.88 -8.45 11.75
C LYS A 13 -4.24 -8.61 12.47
N GLY A 14 -5.33 -8.44 11.72
CA GLY A 14 -6.70 -8.52 12.24
C GLY A 14 -7.22 -7.24 12.89
N LYS A 15 -6.43 -6.15 12.88
CA LYS A 15 -6.86 -4.83 13.36
C LYS A 15 -6.99 -3.85 12.20
N LEU A 16 -7.86 -2.85 12.36
CA LEU A 16 -7.97 -1.75 11.41
C LEU A 16 -6.71 -0.89 11.48
N GLY A 17 -6.04 -0.75 10.34
CA GLY A 17 -4.91 0.14 10.14
C GLY A 17 -5.22 1.22 9.12
N ALA A 18 -4.51 2.33 9.19
CA ALA A 18 -4.55 3.41 8.21
C ALA A 18 -3.11 3.81 7.88
N PHE A 19 -2.71 3.63 6.63
CA PHE A 19 -1.49 4.27 6.13
C PHE A 19 -1.76 5.75 5.92
N VAL A 20 -0.93 6.55 6.57
CA VAL A 20 -0.93 8.00 6.48
C VAL A 20 0.46 8.40 6.01
N GLY A 21 0.57 8.93 4.81
CA GLY A 21 1.87 9.30 4.27
C GLY A 21 1.82 9.48 2.76
N GLY A 22 2.73 10.32 2.27
CA GLY A 22 2.85 10.65 0.85
C GLY A 22 2.38 12.07 0.55
N GLY A 23 3.31 13.02 0.58
CA GLY A 23 3.20 14.39 0.05
C GLY A 23 1.81 15.05 0.06
N VAL A 24 1.54 15.85 -0.95
CA VAL A 24 0.20 16.37 -1.24
C VAL A 24 -0.59 15.25 -1.94
N GLY A 25 -1.77 14.90 -1.43
CA GLY A 25 -2.63 13.91 -2.09
C GLY A 25 -2.44 12.44 -1.71
N GLY A 26 -1.61 12.11 -0.72
CA GLY A 26 -1.32 10.71 -0.35
C GLY A 26 -0.32 10.02 -1.29
N VAL A 27 0.40 10.80 -2.10
CA VAL A 27 1.37 10.32 -3.10
C VAL A 27 2.71 10.01 -2.45
N VAL A 28 3.12 8.75 -2.53
CA VAL A 28 4.43 8.28 -2.13
C VAL A 28 5.40 8.38 -3.30
N THR A 29 6.44 9.19 -3.18
CA THR A 29 7.48 9.37 -4.20
C THR A 29 8.81 8.74 -3.80
N GLY A 30 9.79 8.73 -4.72
CA GLY A 30 11.16 8.31 -4.42
C GLY A 30 11.89 9.16 -3.36
N GLU A 31 11.38 10.36 -3.05
CA GLU A 31 11.91 11.22 -1.98
C GLU A 31 11.28 10.91 -0.61
N THR A 32 10.30 10.00 -0.55
CA THR A 32 9.68 9.58 0.72
C THR A 32 10.73 8.88 1.59
N THR A 33 10.84 9.30 2.84
CA THR A 33 11.83 8.76 3.79
C THR A 33 11.22 7.81 4.82
N SER A 34 9.91 7.88 5.06
CA SER A 34 9.22 7.02 6.02
C SER A 34 7.71 6.91 5.75
N PHE A 35 7.12 5.87 6.32
CA PHE A 35 5.67 5.64 6.34
C PHE A 35 5.12 5.67 7.76
N GLU A 36 3.91 6.21 7.92
CA GLU A 36 3.16 6.09 9.17
C GLU A 36 2.00 5.12 8.99
N LEU A 37 1.95 4.11 9.86
CA LEU A 37 0.81 3.24 10.01
C LEU A 37 0.16 3.52 11.35
N TRP A 38 -1.10 3.92 11.32
CA TRP A 38 -1.92 4.09 12.51
C TRP A 38 -2.78 2.86 12.68
N VAL A 39 -2.68 2.19 13.82
CA VAL A 39 -3.45 0.98 14.13
C VAL A 39 -4.47 1.31 15.21
N LEU A 40 -5.73 0.95 14.98
CA LEU A 40 -6.78 1.13 15.96
C LEU A 40 -6.54 0.21 17.16
N VAL A 41 -6.46 0.81 18.34
CA VAL A 41 -6.27 0.11 19.62
C VAL A 41 -7.60 -0.11 20.31
N ASP A 42 -8.40 0.95 20.41
CA ASP A 42 -9.71 0.96 21.06
C ASP A 42 -10.68 1.83 20.25
N ALA A 43 -11.73 1.21 19.71
CA ALA A 43 -12.71 1.88 18.88
C ALA A 43 -13.65 2.78 19.69
N GLU A 44 -13.97 2.43 20.95
CA GLU A 44 -14.90 3.18 21.79
C GLU A 44 -14.23 4.46 22.31
N LYS A 45 -12.95 4.37 22.65
CA LYS A 45 -12.14 5.52 23.11
C LYS A 45 -11.49 6.31 21.97
N HIS A 46 -11.65 5.85 20.73
CA HIS A 46 -10.97 6.40 19.56
C HIS A 46 -9.43 6.45 19.70
N GLU A 47 -8.83 5.42 20.30
CA GLU A 47 -7.39 5.33 20.53
C GLU A 47 -6.68 4.64 19.37
N TRP A 48 -5.59 5.25 18.89
CA TRP A 48 -4.76 4.73 17.80
C TRP A 48 -3.29 4.70 18.20
N SER A 49 -2.57 3.65 17.77
CA SER A 49 -1.11 3.54 17.93
C SER A 49 -0.40 3.84 16.62
N LYS A 50 0.57 4.76 16.67
CA LYS A 50 1.42 5.12 15.52
C LYS A 50 2.62 4.19 15.42
N HIS A 51 2.85 3.66 14.23
CA HIS A 51 4.03 2.92 13.84
C HIS A 51 4.75 3.68 12.73
N LEU A 52 6.04 3.93 12.89
CA LEU A 52 6.88 4.63 11.92
C LEU A 52 7.84 3.63 11.26
N TYR A 53 7.84 3.57 9.94
CA TYR A 53 8.75 2.74 9.15
C TYR A 53 9.69 3.62 8.35
N VAL A 54 10.99 3.56 8.64
CA VAL A 54 12.01 4.32 7.92
C VAL A 54 12.48 3.54 6.70
N LEU A 55 12.44 4.17 5.54
CA LEU A 55 12.72 3.52 4.27
C LEU A 55 14.21 3.32 4.03
N PRO A 56 14.61 2.24 3.33
CA PRO A 56 16.02 1.98 3.05
C PRO A 56 16.56 3.00 2.04
N PRO A 57 17.88 3.27 2.03
CA PRO A 57 18.49 4.18 1.04
C PRO A 57 18.21 3.79 -0.42
N LEU A 58 17.99 2.50 -0.68
CA LEU A 58 17.65 1.98 -2.00
C LEU A 58 16.26 2.42 -2.49
N TRP A 59 15.38 2.87 -1.60
CA TRP A 59 14.02 3.32 -1.92
C TRP A 59 13.99 4.30 -3.10
N LYS A 60 14.80 5.36 -3.00
CA LYS A 60 14.88 6.40 -4.02
C LYS A 60 15.27 5.86 -5.40
N ASN A 61 16.15 4.87 -5.45
CA ASN A 61 16.60 4.28 -6.70
C ASN A 61 15.56 3.31 -7.30
N VAL A 62 14.85 2.57 -6.44
CA VAL A 62 13.85 1.59 -6.89
C VAL A 62 12.58 2.28 -7.38
N VAL A 63 12.08 3.27 -6.63
CA VAL A 63 10.88 4.05 -6.96
C VAL A 63 11.18 5.13 -8.01
N ALA A 64 12.40 5.68 -8.02
CA ALA A 64 12.82 6.71 -8.95
C ALA A 64 11.82 7.88 -9.03
N LYS A 65 11.15 8.04 -10.18
CA LYS A 65 10.19 9.13 -10.45
C LYS A 65 8.73 8.68 -10.40
N SER A 66 8.46 7.46 -9.92
CA SER A 66 7.09 6.95 -9.83
C SER A 66 6.33 7.62 -8.67
N ASP A 67 5.05 7.91 -8.95
CA ASP A 67 4.07 8.36 -7.97
C ASP A 67 3.24 7.16 -7.53
N LEU A 68 3.45 6.72 -6.30
CA LEU A 68 2.89 5.50 -5.75
C LEU A 68 1.78 5.78 -4.74
N TYR A 69 0.87 4.83 -4.63
CA TYR A 69 -0.21 4.83 -3.65
C TYR A 69 -0.24 3.49 -2.94
N PHE A 70 -0.59 3.51 -1.66
CA PHE A 70 -0.75 2.28 -0.90
C PHE A 70 -1.91 1.47 -1.48
N VAL A 71 -1.65 0.19 -1.71
CA VAL A 71 -2.66 -0.81 -2.06
C VAL A 71 -3.10 -1.54 -0.80
N GLY A 72 -2.15 -1.92 0.05
CA GLY A 72 -2.44 -2.62 1.29
C GLY A 72 -1.24 -3.30 1.93
N LEU A 73 -1.52 -4.33 2.72
CA LEU A 73 -0.55 -5.12 3.46
C LEU A 73 -0.80 -6.61 3.18
N THR A 74 0.25 -7.35 2.83
CA THR A 74 0.18 -8.80 2.68
C THR A 74 0.29 -9.51 4.04
N GLY A 75 -0.10 -10.78 4.10
CA GLY A 75 0.10 -11.63 5.29
C GLY A 75 1.57 -11.85 5.69
N LYS A 76 2.54 -11.40 4.88
CA LYS A 76 3.98 -11.52 5.14
C LYS A 76 4.62 -10.24 5.70
N ASP A 77 3.81 -9.29 6.15
CA ASP A 77 4.26 -7.95 6.59
C ASP A 77 4.92 -7.14 5.44
N GLU A 78 4.41 -7.30 4.22
CA GLU A 78 4.84 -6.50 3.07
C GLU A 78 3.79 -5.44 2.74
N ILE A 79 4.21 -4.19 2.67
CA ILE A 79 3.39 -3.09 2.19
C ILE A 79 3.43 -3.12 0.67
N VAL A 80 2.25 -3.14 0.04
CA VAL A 80 2.10 -3.11 -1.42
C VAL A 80 1.75 -1.71 -1.85
N LEU A 81 2.47 -1.19 -2.85
CA LEU A 81 2.20 0.07 -3.49
C LEU A 81 2.12 -0.09 -5.01
N SER A 82 1.33 0.76 -5.67
CA SER A 82 1.25 0.79 -7.13
C SER A 82 1.09 2.21 -7.64
N GLU A 83 1.38 2.40 -8.92
CA GLU A 83 1.00 3.62 -9.63
C GLU A 83 -0.52 3.68 -9.79
N LEU A 84 -1.07 4.88 -10.04
CA LEU A 84 -2.51 5.07 -10.25
C LEU A 84 -2.95 4.80 -11.70
N TYR A 85 -2.02 5.03 -12.63
CA TYR A 85 -2.23 4.90 -14.06
C TYR A 85 -1.32 3.81 -14.62
N LEU A 86 -1.81 3.10 -15.63
CA LEU A 86 -1.00 2.13 -16.35
C LEU A 86 0.02 2.85 -17.24
N TYR A 87 1.29 2.64 -16.93
CA TYR A 87 2.44 3.00 -17.75
C TYR A 87 2.98 1.75 -18.46
N ASP A 88 3.92 1.95 -19.38
CA ASP A 88 4.63 0.86 -20.04
C ASP A 88 6.13 1.14 -19.98
N PRO A 89 6.88 0.40 -19.14
CA PRO A 89 6.43 -0.72 -18.29
C PRO A 89 5.59 -0.28 -17.08
N PHE A 90 4.74 -1.18 -16.56
CA PHE A 90 3.95 -1.00 -15.33
C PHE A 90 4.50 -1.86 -14.19
N TYR A 91 4.60 -1.29 -12.98
CA TYR A 91 5.18 -1.97 -11.83
C TYR A 91 4.28 -1.97 -10.58
N VAL A 92 4.38 -3.05 -9.81
CA VAL A 92 3.91 -3.13 -8.41
C VAL A 92 5.12 -3.19 -7.49
N TYR A 93 5.05 -2.47 -6.38
CA TYR A 93 6.13 -2.32 -5.41
C TYR A 93 5.78 -3.04 -4.12
N TYR A 94 6.74 -3.79 -3.59
CA TYR A 94 6.65 -4.51 -2.32
C TYR A 94 7.73 -3.98 -1.39
N TYR A 95 7.32 -3.43 -0.25
CA TYR A 95 8.21 -3.06 0.83
C TYR A 95 8.05 -4.06 1.98
N ASN A 96 9.08 -4.85 2.23
CA ASN A 96 9.11 -5.79 3.34
C ASN A 96 9.54 -5.06 4.62
N ILE A 97 8.64 -4.99 5.59
CA ILE A 97 8.85 -4.28 6.85
C ILE A 97 9.95 -4.92 7.70
N LYS A 98 10.03 -6.25 7.70
CA LYS A 98 10.98 -7.02 8.54
C LYS A 98 12.40 -6.88 8.03
N ASP A 99 12.57 -7.07 6.73
CA ASP A 99 13.88 -7.09 6.09
C ASP A 99 14.33 -5.68 5.67
N ASN A 100 13.43 -4.69 5.77
CA ASN A 100 13.62 -3.32 5.31
C ASN A 100 14.09 -3.26 3.85
N THR A 101 13.53 -4.10 3.01
CA THR A 101 13.86 -4.19 1.58
C THR A 101 12.69 -3.74 0.74
N VAL A 102 13.00 -3.24 -0.47
CA VAL A 102 12.01 -2.85 -1.45
C VAL A 102 12.30 -3.60 -2.75
N THR A 103 11.25 -4.17 -3.33
CA THR A 103 11.28 -4.86 -4.62
C THR A 103 10.22 -4.23 -5.52
N ARG A 104 10.50 -4.14 -6.82
CA ARG A 104 9.48 -3.82 -7.82
C ARG A 104 9.34 -4.98 -8.79
N VAL A 105 8.11 -5.25 -9.21
CA VAL A 105 7.75 -6.34 -10.11
C VAL A 105 7.03 -5.75 -11.31
N GLU A 106 7.51 -6.06 -12.52
CA GLU A 106 6.85 -5.66 -13.75
C GLU A 106 5.62 -6.53 -13.99
N ILE A 107 4.49 -5.90 -14.29
CA ILE A 107 3.27 -6.59 -14.71
C ILE A 107 3.17 -6.51 -16.23
N GLN A 108 3.33 -7.66 -16.87
CA GLN A 108 3.29 -7.79 -18.33
C GLN A 108 1.85 -7.84 -18.86
N GLY A 109 1.69 -7.60 -20.17
CA GLY A 109 0.39 -7.70 -20.86
C GLY A 109 -0.49 -6.45 -20.77
N MET A 110 0.02 -5.36 -20.18
CA MET A 110 -0.74 -4.13 -19.96
C MET A 110 -0.53 -3.04 -21.03
N SER A 111 0.29 -3.30 -22.05
CA SER A 111 0.74 -2.31 -23.03
C SER A 111 -0.38 -1.68 -23.87
N ALA A 112 -1.53 -2.34 -24.01
CA ALA A 112 -2.70 -1.84 -24.72
C ALA A 112 -3.53 -0.82 -23.90
N PHE A 113 -3.31 -0.73 -22.58
CA PHE A 113 -4.16 0.01 -21.64
C PHE A 113 -3.46 1.24 -21.04
N LYS A 114 -2.52 1.84 -21.78
CA LYS A 114 -1.77 3.02 -21.31
C LYS A 114 -2.73 4.16 -20.94
N ASN A 115 -2.41 4.88 -19.87
CA ASN A 115 -3.18 6.01 -19.34
C ASN A 115 -4.57 5.68 -18.78
N PHE A 116 -4.95 4.39 -18.70
CA PHE A 116 -6.14 4.01 -17.94
C PHE A 116 -5.83 4.01 -16.44
N LYS A 117 -6.79 4.53 -15.67
CA LYS A 117 -6.81 4.34 -14.22
C LYS A 117 -7.18 2.89 -13.94
N PHE A 118 -6.47 2.26 -13.02
CA PHE A 118 -6.73 0.88 -12.63
C PHE A 118 -6.74 0.78 -11.10
N HIS A 119 -7.22 -0.34 -10.59
CA HIS A 119 -7.27 -0.64 -9.17
C HIS A 119 -6.60 -1.98 -8.91
N VAL A 120 -5.66 -2.01 -7.97
CA VAL A 120 -5.07 -3.25 -7.47
C VAL A 120 -5.82 -3.63 -6.21
N SER A 121 -6.24 -4.88 -6.13
CA SER A 121 -6.81 -5.46 -4.91
C SER A 121 -5.94 -6.63 -4.46
N LEU A 122 -5.64 -6.68 -3.17
CA LEU A 122 -4.99 -7.83 -2.55
C LEU A 122 -6.03 -8.91 -2.26
N ASP A 123 -5.59 -10.16 -2.28
CA ASP A 123 -6.39 -11.33 -1.89
C ASP A 123 -7.78 -11.40 -2.56
N HIS A 124 -7.86 -11.00 -3.83
CA HIS A 124 -9.09 -11.10 -4.61
C HIS A 124 -9.49 -12.57 -4.80
N VAL A 125 -10.73 -12.90 -4.42
CA VAL A 125 -11.34 -14.21 -4.61
C VAL A 125 -12.55 -14.03 -5.52
N GLU A 126 -12.51 -14.62 -6.71
CA GLU A 126 -13.57 -14.48 -7.73
C GLU A 126 -14.87 -15.19 -7.31
N ASP A 127 -14.77 -16.37 -6.70
CA ASP A 127 -15.90 -17.23 -6.33
C ASP A 127 -15.89 -17.59 -4.84
N VAL A 128 -16.65 -16.85 -4.03
CA VAL A 128 -16.89 -17.18 -2.63
C VAL A 128 -18.14 -18.06 -2.52
N LYS A 129 -17.96 -19.39 -2.47
CA LYS A 129 -19.08 -20.29 -2.14
C LYS A 129 -19.48 -20.08 -0.67
N LEU A 130 -20.71 -19.63 -0.43
CA LEU A 130 -21.29 -19.55 0.91
C LEU A 130 -21.25 -20.94 1.56
N MET A 131 -20.48 -21.10 2.64
CA MET A 131 -20.54 -22.30 3.45
C MET A 131 -21.88 -22.32 4.18
N GLN A 132 -22.82 -23.13 3.68
CA GLN A 132 -24.06 -23.44 4.40
C GLN A 132 -23.67 -24.08 5.73
N HIS A 133 -24.07 -23.46 6.83
CA HIS A 133 -23.97 -24.09 8.14
C HIS A 133 -24.90 -25.30 8.14
N VAL A 134 -24.33 -26.50 8.26
CA VAL A 134 -25.06 -27.75 8.51
C VAL A 134 -25.25 -27.93 10.00
#